data_AF-A0A357T7C1-F1
#
_entry.id   AF-A0A357T7C1-F1
#
_cell.length_a   1.000
_cell.length_b   1.000
_cell.length_c   1.000
_cell.angle_alpha   90.00
_cell.angle_beta   90.00
_cell.angle_gamma   90.00
#
_symmetry.space_group_name_H-M   'P 1'
#
loop_
_entity.id
_entity.type
_entity.pdbx_description
1 polymer ?
#
loop_
_entity_poly.entity_id
_entity_poly.type
_entity_poly.pdbx_seq_one_letter_code
_entity_poly.pdbx_strand_id
1 'polypeptide(L)'
;MEALLPIIVLFVLFFLNIPVAFALIGSSLFYFVFINTGMPMEMVIQQFVTSVESFPYLAVPFFIMVGSVMNYSGISGALLDFAEVLVGHTKGGLAQVNVLLSAL
;
A
#
# COMPACT_ATOMS: atom_id res chain seq x y z
N MET A 1 25.99 -14.91 -15.82
CA MET A 1 24.80 -14.99 -16.69
C MET A 1 23.57 -15.43 -15.91
N GLU A 2 23.70 -16.37 -14.96
CA GLU A 2 22.62 -16.82 -14.05
C GLU A 2 21.78 -15.69 -13.40
N ALA A 3 22.40 -14.56 -13.04
CA ALA A 3 21.70 -13.45 -12.37
C ALA A 3 20.72 -12.68 -13.27
N LEU A 4 20.81 -12.79 -14.61
CA LEU A 4 19.94 -12.06 -15.54
C LEU A 4 18.69 -12.85 -15.95
N LEU A 5 18.69 -14.16 -15.74
CA LEU A 5 17.59 -15.06 -16.08
C LEU A 5 16.24 -14.70 -15.42
N PRO A 6 16.16 -14.38 -14.12
CA PRO A 6 14.89 -13.96 -13.51
C PRO A 6 14.34 -12.67 -14.13
N ILE A 7 15.20 -11.75 -14.54
CA ILE A 7 14.78 -10.50 -15.20
C ILE A 7 14.12 -10.82 -16.55
N ILE A 8 14.71 -11.74 -17.33
CA ILE A 8 14.13 -12.18 -18.61
C ILE A 8 12.76 -12.82 -18.39
N VAL A 9 12.64 -13.74 -17.42
CA VAL A 9 11.37 -14.41 -17.09
C VAL A 9 10.32 -13.40 -16.64
N LEU A 10 10.69 -12.40 -15.85
CA LEU A 10 9.81 -11.34 -15.40
C LEU A 10 9.24 -10.53 -16.56
N PHE A 11 10.07 -10.12 -17.52
CA PHE A 11 9.59 -9.39 -18.70
C PHE A 11 8.68 -10.26 -19.57
N VAL A 12 8.97 -11.56 -19.73
CA VAL A 12 8.07 -12.49 -20.42
C VAL A 12 6.70 -12.55 -19.74
N LEU A 13 6.66 -12.64 -18.40
CA LEU A 13 5.41 -12.64 -17.62
C LEU A 13 4.65 -11.31 -17.75
N PHE A 14 5.35 -10.17 -17.83
CA PHE A 14 4.72 -8.87 -18.10
C PHE A 14 4.09 -8.81 -19.49
N PHE A 15 4.76 -9.32 -20.54
CA PHE A 15 4.19 -9.37 -21.89
C PHE A 15 2.97 -10.30 -21.98
N LEU A 16 2.87 -11.29 -21.10
CA LEU A 16 1.70 -12.16 -20.93
C LEU A 16 0.55 -11.49 -20.15
N ASN A 17 0.65 -10.20 -19.81
CA ASN A 17 -0.34 -9.45 -19.02
C ASN A 17 -0.61 -10.04 -17.63
N ILE A 18 0.37 -10.72 -17.03
CA ILE A 18 0.25 -11.21 -15.66
C ILE A 18 0.41 -10.03 -14.69
N PRO A 19 -0.42 -9.91 -13.64
CA PRO A 19 -0.28 -8.85 -12.66
C PRO A 19 1.12 -8.83 -12.04
N VAL A 20 1.66 -7.62 -11.83
CA VAL A 20 3.07 -7.39 -11.45
C VAL A 20 3.50 -8.22 -10.23
N ALA A 21 2.63 -8.33 -9.22
CA ALA A 21 2.90 -9.13 -8.02
C ALA A 21 3.17 -10.61 -8.34
N PHE A 22 2.35 -11.23 -9.20
CA PHE A 22 2.52 -12.63 -9.58
C PHE A 22 3.73 -12.83 -10.49
N ALA A 23 4.03 -11.86 -11.36
CA ALA A 23 5.20 -11.91 -12.21
C ALA A 23 6.51 -11.85 -11.40
N LEU A 24 6.58 -11.01 -10.36
CA LEU A 24 7.71 -10.93 -9.43
C LEU A 24 7.89 -12.23 -8.62
N ILE A 25 6.79 -12.81 -8.13
CA ILE A 25 6.82 -14.09 -7.40
C ILE A 25 7.27 -15.22 -8.34
N GLY A 26 6.68 -15.32 -9.52
CA GLY A 26 6.97 -16.38 -10.49
C GLY A 26 8.43 -16.36 -10.97
N SER A 27 8.95 -15.17 -11.28
CA SER A 27 10.35 -14.97 -11.68
C SER A 27 11.34 -15.32 -10.56
N SER A 28 11.07 -14.87 -9.32
CA SER A 28 11.94 -15.16 -8.18
C SER A 28 11.91 -16.63 -7.78
N LEU A 29 10.74 -17.28 -7.77
CA LEU A 29 10.62 -18.72 -7.53
C LEU A 29 11.32 -19.55 -8.61
N PHE A 30 11.21 -19.17 -9.89
CA PHE A 30 11.91 -19.84 -10.97
C PHE A 30 13.43 -19.86 -10.74
N TYR A 31 14.01 -18.74 -10.28
CA TYR A 31 15.44 -18.67 -9.97
C TYR A 31 15.86 -19.58 -8.82
N PHE A 32 15.12 -19.58 -7.70
CA PHE A 32 15.47 -20.41 -6.54
C PHE A 32 15.22 -21.91 -6.76
N VAL A 33 14.25 -22.28 -7.60
CA VAL A 33 13.94 -23.68 -7.88
C VAL A 33 14.90 -24.30 -8.90
N PHE A 34 15.25 -23.57 -9.97
CA PHE A 34 15.97 -24.15 -11.10
C PHE A 34 17.44 -23.76 -11.21
N ILE A 35 17.85 -22.62 -10.62
CA ILE A 35 19.20 -22.07 -10.79
C ILE A 35 20.01 -22.16 -9.50
N ASN A 36 19.46 -21.66 -8.39
CA ASN A 36 20.12 -21.68 -7.08
C ASN A 36 19.48 -22.68 -6.12
N THR A 37 19.70 -23.97 -6.37
CA THR A 37 19.22 -25.09 -5.55
C THR A 37 19.95 -25.27 -4.22
N GLY A 38 21.01 -24.49 -3.97
CA GLY A 38 21.77 -24.54 -2.71
C GLY A 38 21.14 -23.76 -1.56
N MET A 39 20.15 -22.91 -1.83
CA MET A 39 19.45 -22.14 -0.81
C MET A 39 18.23 -22.92 -0.29
N PRO A 40 18.08 -23.12 1.03
CA PRO A 40 16.89 -23.75 1.60
C PRO A 40 15.63 -22.96 1.24
N MET A 41 14.61 -23.65 0.74
CA MET A 41 13.32 -23.03 0.39
C MET A 41 12.68 -22.31 1.58
N GLU A 42 12.99 -22.75 2.80
CA GLU A 42 12.59 -22.09 4.05
C GLU A 42 13.05 -20.63 4.13
N MET A 43 14.25 -20.30 3.64
CA MET A 43 14.74 -18.91 3.61
C MET A 43 13.94 -18.04 2.64
N VAL A 44 13.52 -18.60 1.50
CA VAL A 44 12.69 -17.90 0.51
C VAL A 44 11.33 -17.57 1.12
N ILE A 45 10.70 -18.56 1.77
CA ILE A 45 9.41 -18.37 2.46
C ILE A 45 9.54 -17.36 3.59
N GLN A 46 10.61 -17.42 4.37
CA GLN A 46 10.86 -16.48 5.47
C GLN A 46 10.97 -15.04 4.96
N GLN A 47 11.68 -14.80 3.85
CA GLN A 47 11.78 -13.47 3.25
C GLN A 47 10.41 -12.90 2.82
N PHE A 48 9.52 -13.76 2.30
CA PHE A 48 8.14 -13.37 1.98
C PHE A 48 7.36 -12.99 3.23
N VAL A 49 7.46 -13.79 4.30
CA VAL A 49 6.78 -13.51 5.59
C VAL A 49 7.26 -12.19 6.20
N THR A 50 8.58 -11.99 6.29
CA THR A 50 9.17 -10.75 6.84
C THR A 50 8.79 -9.52 6.02
N SER A 51 8.53 -9.66 4.72
CA SER A 51 8.05 -8.55 3.88
C SER A 51 6.62 -8.13 4.21
N VAL A 52 5.76 -9.09 4.59
CA VAL A 52 4.35 -8.82 4.98
C VAL A 52 4.26 -8.25 6.40
N GLU A 53 5.24 -8.54 7.25
CA GLU A 53 5.37 -7.97 8.61
C GLU A 53 5.83 -6.50 8.61
N SER A 54 5.83 -5.82 7.46
CA SER A 54 6.29 -4.44 7.38
C SER A 54 5.38 -3.47 8.15
N PHE A 55 6.00 -2.59 8.94
CA PHE A 55 5.33 -1.52 9.68
C PHE A 55 4.34 -0.68 8.83
N PRO A 56 4.60 -0.38 7.54
CA PRO A 56 3.62 0.28 6.67
C PRO A 56 2.26 -0.39 6.57
N TYR A 57 2.18 -1.73 6.65
CA TYR A 57 0.88 -2.41 6.60
C TYR A 57 0.02 -2.16 7.84
N LEU A 58 0.64 -1.81 8.98
CA LEU A 58 -0.08 -1.39 10.18
C LEU A 58 -0.70 0.01 10.02
N ALA A 59 -0.21 0.83 9.08
CA ALA A 59 -0.77 2.16 8.85
C ALA A 59 -2.26 2.06 8.43
N VAL A 60 -2.63 1.09 7.59
CA VAL A 60 -4.01 0.91 7.13
C VAL A 60 -5.00 0.69 8.30
N PRO A 61 -4.83 -0.33 9.17
CA PRO A 61 -5.73 -0.53 10.30
C PRO A 61 -5.68 0.62 11.30
N PHE A 62 -4.52 1.23 11.54
CA PHE A 62 -4.44 2.38 12.45
C PHE A 62 -5.15 3.62 11.88
N PHE A 63 -5.04 3.92 10.58
CA PHE A 63 -5.80 5.01 9.96
C PHE A 63 -7.31 4.75 9.99
N ILE A 64 -7.74 3.51 9.76
CA ILE A 64 -9.16 3.12 9.87
C ILE A 64 -9.64 3.29 11.32
N MET A 65 -8.83 2.88 12.31
CA MET A 65 -9.14 3.03 13.72
C MET A 65 -9.23 4.50 14.14
N VAL A 66 -8.26 5.33 13.74
CA VAL A 66 -8.28 6.76 14.03
C VAL A 66 -9.52 7.40 13.40
N GLY A 67 -9.83 7.07 12.13
CA GLY A 67 -11.04 7.56 11.47
C GLY A 67 -12.33 7.18 12.19
N SER A 68 -12.44 5.93 12.68
CA SER A 68 -13.62 5.49 13.42
C SER A 68 -13.73 6.14 14.80
N VAL A 69 -12.61 6.30 15.50
CA VAL A 69 -12.54 7.02 16.77
C VAL A 69 -12.93 8.48 16.59
N MET A 70 -12.43 9.17 15.56
CA MET A 70 -12.77 10.57 15.27
C MET A 70 -14.25 10.75 14.96
N ASN A 71 -14.84 9.80 14.24
CA ASN A 71 -16.26 9.81 13.94
C ASN A 71 -17.10 9.61 15.22
N TYR A 72 -16.79 8.58 16.01
CA TYR A 72 -17.54 8.24 17.23
C TYR A 72 -17.39 9.28 18.35
N SER A 73 -16.21 9.88 18.48
CA SER A 73 -15.94 10.93 19.49
C SER A 73 -16.47 12.31 19.10
N GLY A 74 -17.03 12.47 17.89
CA GLY A 74 -17.54 13.75 17.39
C GLY A 74 -16.45 14.71 16.92
N ILE A 75 -15.17 14.31 16.93
CA ILE A 75 -14.04 15.12 16.43
C ILE A 75 -14.26 15.48 14.97
N SER A 76 -14.71 14.54 14.13
CA SER A 76 -15.01 14.81 12.72
C SER A 76 -16.05 15.92 12.54
N GLY A 77 -17.07 15.97 13.40
CA GLY A 77 -18.07 17.05 13.39
C GLY A 77 -17.48 18.38 13.85
N ALA A 78 -16.69 18.38 14.92
CA ALA A 78 -16.03 19.59 15.41
C ALA A 78 -15.06 20.20 14.37
N LEU A 79 -14.35 19.35 13.61
CA LEU A 79 -13.50 19.80 12.50
C LEU A 79 -14.29 20.39 11.34
N LEU A 80 -15.46 19.81 11.03
CA LEU A 80 -16.36 20.35 10.01
C LEU A 80 -16.90 21.73 10.42
N ASP A 81 -17.40 21.87 11.63
CA ASP A 81 -17.91 23.14 12.16
C ASP A 81 -16.80 24.22 12.15
N PHE A 82 -15.58 23.82 12.53
CA PHE A 82 -14.41 24.71 12.49
C PHE A 82 -14.09 25.17 11.06
N ALA A 83 -14.08 24.26 10.09
CA ALA A 83 -13.85 24.59 8.68
C ALA A 83 -14.97 25.49 8.12
N GLU A 84 -16.22 25.24 8.50
CA GLU A 84 -17.39 26.04 8.09
C GLU A 84 -17.29 27.48 8.62
N VAL A 85 -16.86 27.68 9.87
CA VAL A 85 -16.65 29.02 10.43
C VAL A 85 -15.52 29.78 9.70
N LEU A 86 -14.45 29.09 9.30
CA LEU A 86 -13.30 29.72 8.66
C LEU A 86 -13.56 30.15 7.21
N VAL A 87 -14.22 29.30 6.41
CA VAL A 87 -14.33 29.51 4.96
C VAL A 87 -15.74 29.35 4.40
N GLY A 88 -16.74 28.98 5.22
CA GLY A 88 -18.12 28.77 4.76
C GLY A 88 -18.80 30.02 4.18
N HIS A 89 -18.41 31.21 4.64
CA HIS A 89 -18.95 32.49 4.13
C HIS A 89 -18.36 32.92 2.78
N THR A 90 -17.41 32.17 2.21
CA THR A 90 -16.75 32.51 0.94
C THR A 90 -17.57 32.02 -0.25
N LYS A 91 -17.30 32.58 -1.45
CA LYS A 91 -17.98 32.11 -2.68
C LYS A 91 -17.57 30.66 -2.97
N GLY A 92 -18.55 29.79 -3.13
CA GLY A 92 -18.29 28.35 -3.21
C GLY A 92 -17.95 27.72 -1.85
N GLY A 93 -18.46 28.28 -0.75
CA GLY A 93 -18.13 27.90 0.63
C GLY A 93 -18.06 26.39 0.89
N LEU A 94 -19.02 25.60 0.41
CA LEU A 94 -18.98 24.14 0.57
C LEU A 94 -17.73 23.48 -0.04
N ALA A 95 -17.27 23.96 -1.21
CA ALA A 95 -16.05 23.45 -1.84
C ALA A 95 -14.80 23.84 -1.04
N GLN A 96 -14.76 25.07 -0.53
CA GLN A 96 -13.66 25.55 0.30
C GLN A 96 -13.60 24.82 1.64
N VAL A 97 -14.76 24.59 2.28
CA VAL A 97 -14.88 23.80 3.52
C VAL A 97 -14.35 22.39 3.30
N ASN A 98 -14.71 21.73 2.20
CA ASN A 98 -14.24 20.37 1.91
C ASN A 98 -12.72 20.28 1.71
N VAL A 99 -12.13 21.25 0.99
CA VAL A 99 -10.67 21.30 0.80
C VAL A 99 -9.96 21.56 2.12
N LEU A 100 -10.45 22.52 2.91
CA LEU A 100 -9.85 22.86 4.20
C LEU A 100 -9.96 21.70 5.20
N LEU A 101 -11.14 21.06 5.28
CA LEU A 101 -11.38 19.88 6.11
C LEU A 101 -10.47 18.71 5.74
N SER A 102 -10.18 18.51 4.45
CA SER A 102 -9.26 17.44 4.01
C SER A 102 -7.79 17.71 4.37
N ALA A 103 -7.43 18.97 4.63
CA ALA A 103 -6.09 19.37 5.03
C ALA A 103 -5.90 19.40 6.56
N LEU A 104 -6.99 19.34 7.32
CA LEU A 104 -7.03 19.27 8.79
C LEU A 104 -7.00 17.82 9.28
#